data_AF-A7T5H3-F1
#
_entry.id   AF-A7T5H3-F1
#
_cell.length_a   1.000
_cell.length_b   1.000
_cell.length_c   1.000
_cell.angle_alpha   90.00
_cell.angle_beta   90.00
_cell.angle_gamma   90.00
#
_symmetry.space_group_name_H-M   'P 1'
#
loop_
_entity.id
_entity.type
_entity.pdbx_description
1 polymer ?
#
loop_
_entity_poly.entity_id
_entity_poly.type
_entity_poly.pdbx_seq_one_letter_code
_entity_poly.pdbx_strand_id
1 'polypeptide(L)'
;RYNPVNIQMLSASLHEQLFPDTPANTQSTDVIQKCIEHLSAHGLWGKAKSAARDVDMTLPPLLGENIDDHFRTIARQQSNAYYDMSQDIASSSLPSVPDMWEFRAGWCRYTEDTDGLHVTQVECPPDDALVFDVE
;
A
#
# COMPACT_ATOMS: atom_id res chain seq x y z
N ARG A 1 -0.12 29.50 -0.93
CA ARG A 1 -1.31 29.76 -0.06
C ARG A 1 -0.87 29.73 1.41
N TYR A 2 -1.60 30.37 2.34
CA TYR A 2 -1.28 30.32 3.79
C TYR A 2 -2.54 30.06 4.62
N ASN A 3 -2.39 29.41 5.76
CA ASN A 3 -3.48 29.20 6.72
C ASN A 3 -3.59 30.39 7.73
N PRO A 4 -4.61 30.42 8.62
CA PRO A 4 -4.81 31.52 9.58
C PRO A 4 -3.66 31.75 10.58
N VAL A 5 -2.79 30.77 10.78
CA VAL A 5 -1.57 30.89 11.63
C VAL A 5 -0.30 31.10 10.80
N ASN A 6 -0.47 31.58 9.56
CA ASN A 6 0.58 31.93 8.62
C ASN A 6 1.54 30.77 8.29
N ILE A 7 1.04 29.54 8.18
CA ILE A 7 1.81 28.38 7.70
C ILE A 7 1.56 28.24 6.20
N GLN A 8 2.64 28.04 5.43
CA GLN A 8 2.54 27.84 3.99
C GLN A 8 1.80 26.52 3.70
N MET A 9 0.78 26.61 2.87
CA MET A 9 0.00 25.51 2.35
C MET A 9 0.43 25.18 0.92
N LEU A 10 -0.04 24.05 0.38
CA LEU A 10 0.13 23.70 -1.04
C LEU A 10 -0.25 24.86 -1.97
N SER A 11 0.41 24.91 -3.13
CA SER A 11 0.04 25.84 -4.21
C SER A 11 -1.42 25.58 -4.63
N ALA A 12 -2.08 26.59 -5.20
CA ALA A 12 -3.48 26.46 -5.61
C ALA A 12 -3.66 25.32 -6.62
N SER A 13 -2.79 25.28 -7.63
CA SER A 13 -2.74 24.23 -8.67
C SER A 13 -2.64 22.82 -8.08
N LEU A 14 -1.73 22.59 -7.13
CA LEU A 14 -1.58 21.26 -6.49
C LEU A 14 -2.76 20.91 -5.58
N HIS A 15 -3.28 21.91 -4.86
CA HIS A 15 -4.42 21.69 -3.99
C HIS A 15 -5.68 21.29 -4.77
N GLU A 16 -5.95 21.93 -5.91
CA GLU A 16 -7.08 21.60 -6.78
C GLU A 16 -6.96 20.19 -7.37
N GLN A 17 -5.75 19.75 -7.70
CA GLN A 17 -5.50 18.40 -8.23
C GLN A 17 -5.64 17.30 -7.18
N LEU A 18 -5.28 17.58 -5.92
CA LEU A 18 -5.29 16.61 -4.83
C LEU A 18 -6.59 16.60 -4.01
N PHE A 19 -7.30 17.72 -3.99
CA PHE A 19 -8.47 17.97 -3.13
C PHE A 19 -9.60 18.69 -3.89
N PRO A 20 -10.09 18.14 -5.02
CA PRO A 20 -11.03 18.83 -5.91
C PRO A 20 -12.35 19.22 -5.24
N ASP A 21 -12.87 18.39 -4.33
CA ASP A 21 -14.17 18.59 -3.67
C ASP A 21 -14.07 19.10 -2.22
N THR A 22 -12.92 19.66 -1.83
CA THR A 22 -12.74 20.14 -0.46
C THR A 22 -13.33 21.54 -0.29
N PRO A 23 -14.37 21.71 0.56
CA PRO A 23 -14.91 23.04 0.84
C PRO A 23 -13.83 23.91 1.50
N ALA A 24 -13.95 25.23 1.30
CA ALA A 24 -13.08 26.18 1.99
C ALA A 24 -13.17 25.93 3.50
N ASN A 25 -12.07 25.46 4.09
CA ASN A 25 -12.04 25.07 5.49
C ASN A 25 -12.03 26.33 6.37
N THR A 26 -13.22 26.79 6.77
CA THR A 26 -13.40 27.81 7.79
C THR A 26 -13.28 27.18 9.17
N GLN A 27 -12.08 27.23 9.73
CA GLN A 27 -11.83 26.87 11.13
C GLN A 27 -12.54 27.87 12.05
N SER A 28 -13.05 27.40 13.19
CA SER A 28 -13.67 28.29 14.17
C SER A 28 -12.64 29.22 14.80
N THR A 29 -13.06 30.44 15.17
CA THR A 29 -12.19 31.44 15.79
C THR A 29 -11.56 30.93 17.10
N ASP A 30 -12.28 30.12 17.87
CA ASP A 30 -11.80 29.52 19.12
C ASP A 30 -10.59 28.59 18.89
N VAL A 31 -10.64 27.76 17.84
CA VAL A 31 -9.53 26.86 17.48
C VAL A 31 -8.32 27.66 17.04
N ILE A 32 -8.52 28.68 16.20
CA ILE A 32 -7.43 29.54 15.74
C ILE A 32 -6.76 30.23 16.93
N GLN A 33 -7.54 30.73 17.88
CA GLN A 33 -7.03 31.40 19.08
C GLN A 33 -6.18 30.46 19.94
N LYS A 34 -6.66 29.23 20.20
CA LYS A 34 -5.90 28.20 20.93
C LYS A 34 -4.57 27.86 20.22
N CYS A 35 -4.58 27.77 18.88
CA CYS A 35 -3.34 27.57 18.12
C CYS A 35 -2.36 28.74 18.29
N ILE A 36 -2.84 29.99 18.26
CA ILE A 36 -2.00 31.18 18.44
C ILE A 36 -1.41 31.20 19.86
N GLU A 37 -2.19 30.90 20.89
CA GLU A 37 -1.73 30.83 22.28
C GLU A 37 -0.63 29.77 22.45
N HIS A 38 -0.84 28.57 21.91
CA HIS A 38 0.14 27.49 21.96
C HIS A 38 1.44 27.87 21.23
N LEU A 39 1.32 28.42 20.01
CA LEU A 39 2.48 28.91 19.25
C LEU A 39 3.22 30.04 19.99
N SER A 40 2.48 30.92 20.68
CA SER A 40 3.06 32.01 21.46
C SER A 40 3.79 31.51 22.70
N ALA A 41 3.23 30.54 23.42
CA ALA A 41 3.85 29.92 24.60
C ALA A 41 5.21 29.25 24.27
N HIS A 42 5.34 28.70 23.07
CA HIS A 42 6.60 28.13 22.58
C HIS A 42 7.49 29.15 21.84
N GLY A 43 7.10 30.43 21.81
CA GLY A 43 7.85 31.48 21.12
C GLY A 43 7.98 31.25 19.62
N LEU A 44 7.02 30.59 18.97
CA LEU A 44 6.98 30.30 17.53
C LEU A 44 6.08 31.27 16.77
N TRP A 45 5.14 31.93 17.46
CA TRP A 45 4.26 32.92 16.87
C TRP A 45 5.02 34.16 16.36
N GLY A 46 4.64 34.68 15.19
CA GLY A 46 5.22 35.89 14.61
C GLY A 46 6.67 35.79 14.10
N LYS A 47 7.33 34.62 14.22
CA LYS A 47 8.68 34.41 13.69
C LYS A 47 8.68 34.31 12.16
N ALA A 48 9.76 34.78 11.54
CA ALA A 48 10.01 34.61 10.12
C ALA A 48 10.11 33.11 9.80
N LYS A 49 9.34 32.66 8.81
CA LYS A 49 9.32 31.27 8.34
C LYS A 49 10.01 31.21 6.98
N SER A 50 10.79 30.17 6.73
CA SER A 50 11.30 29.89 5.39
C SER A 50 10.12 29.50 4.50
N ALA A 51 9.72 30.39 3.59
CA ALA A 51 8.74 30.05 2.57
C ALA A 51 9.45 29.36 1.41
N ALA A 52 8.98 28.18 1.03
CA ALA A 52 9.35 27.55 -0.22
C ALA A 52 8.72 28.32 -1.39
N ARG A 53 9.31 28.24 -2.58
CA ARG A 53 8.63 28.74 -3.79
C ARG A 53 7.41 27.88 -4.06
N ASP A 54 6.33 28.51 -4.52
CA ASP A 54 5.18 27.75 -4.99
C ASP A 54 5.61 26.84 -6.15
N VAL A 55 5.22 25.57 -6.04
CA VAL A 55 5.48 24.56 -7.06
C VAL A 55 4.28 24.52 -8.00
N ASP A 56 4.55 24.68 -9.29
CA ASP A 56 3.57 24.48 -10.34
C ASP A 56 3.95 23.23 -11.13
N MET A 57 3.18 22.17 -10.95
CA MET A 57 3.35 20.92 -11.66
C MET A 57 1.98 20.27 -11.89
N THR A 58 1.87 19.58 -13.02
CA THR A 58 0.69 18.78 -13.36
C THR A 58 0.94 17.34 -12.93
N LEU A 59 0.15 16.87 -11.97
CA LEU A 59 0.12 15.50 -11.50
C LEU A 59 -0.73 14.63 -12.44
N PRO A 60 -0.45 13.32 -12.51
CA PRO A 60 -1.38 12.38 -13.12
C PRO A 60 -2.75 12.43 -12.44
N PRO A 61 -3.84 12.11 -13.15
CA PRO A 61 -5.16 12.00 -12.55
C PRO A 61 -5.15 11.02 -11.37
N LEU A 62 -5.86 11.37 -10.30
CA LEU A 62 -6.08 10.46 -9.19
C LEU A 62 -6.86 9.22 -9.66
N LEU A 63 -6.62 8.10 -9.00
CA LEU A 63 -7.30 6.84 -9.23
C LEU A 63 -8.33 6.68 -8.10
N GLY A 64 -9.59 7.01 -8.35
CA GLY A 64 -10.61 7.11 -7.31
C GLY A 64 -10.85 8.54 -6.85
N GLU A 65 -11.45 8.71 -5.67
CA GLU A 65 -12.01 10.00 -5.22
C GLU A 65 -10.99 10.85 -4.44
N ASN A 66 -10.00 10.20 -3.81
CA ASN A 66 -9.03 10.86 -2.94
C ASN A 66 -7.66 10.17 -2.98
N ILE A 67 -6.71 10.72 -2.23
CA ILE A 67 -5.32 10.22 -2.18
C ILE A 67 -5.24 8.78 -1.62
N ASP A 68 -6.06 8.44 -0.63
CA ASP A 68 -6.08 7.09 -0.04
C ASP A 68 -6.56 6.05 -1.06
N ASP A 69 -7.65 6.36 -1.79
CA ASP A 69 -8.14 5.50 -2.88
C ASP A 69 -7.11 5.32 -3.99
N HIS A 70 -6.38 6.38 -4.34
CA HIS A 70 -5.34 6.33 -5.35
C HIS A 70 -4.24 5.33 -4.98
N PHE A 71 -3.70 5.43 -3.77
CA PHE A 71 -2.64 4.51 -3.32
C PHE A 71 -3.16 3.09 -3.11
N ARG A 72 -4.40 2.90 -2.61
CA ARG A 72 -5.01 1.57 -2.50
C ARG A 72 -5.22 0.92 -3.86
N THR A 73 -5.62 1.69 -4.86
CA THR A 73 -5.81 1.19 -6.23
C THR A 73 -4.48 0.76 -6.83
N ILE A 74 -3.44 1.59 -6.71
CA ILE A 74 -2.09 1.25 -7.17
C ILE A 74 -1.55 0.01 -6.45
N ALA A 75 -1.75 -0.07 -5.13
CA ALA A 75 -1.32 -1.22 -4.35
C ALA A 75 -2.00 -2.50 -4.85
N ARG A 76 -3.34 -2.48 -4.99
CA ARG A 76 -4.09 -3.63 -5.53
C ARG A 76 -3.63 -4.01 -6.92
N GLN A 77 -3.48 -3.06 -7.84
CA GLN A 77 -3.03 -3.34 -9.22
C GLN A 77 -1.68 -4.08 -9.26
N GLN A 78 -0.77 -3.76 -8.35
CA GLN A 78 0.54 -4.40 -8.28
C GLN A 78 0.54 -5.70 -7.48
N SER A 79 -0.30 -5.82 -6.45
CA SER A 79 -0.28 -6.95 -5.53
C SER A 79 -1.32 -8.03 -5.82
N ASN A 80 -2.32 -7.80 -6.67
CA ASN A 80 -3.47 -8.70 -6.81
C ASN A 80 -3.05 -10.11 -7.21
N ALA A 81 -2.16 -10.25 -8.18
CA ALA A 81 -1.68 -11.55 -8.63
C ALA A 81 -1.07 -12.38 -7.49
N TYR A 82 -0.26 -11.75 -6.64
CA TYR A 82 0.33 -12.41 -5.47
C TYR A 82 -0.69 -12.68 -4.36
N TYR A 83 -1.67 -11.78 -4.20
CA TYR A 83 -2.77 -11.99 -3.26
C TYR A 83 -3.59 -13.23 -3.64
N ASP A 84 -3.97 -13.35 -4.91
CA ASP A 84 -4.72 -14.49 -5.43
C ASP A 84 -3.93 -15.78 -5.25
N MET A 85 -2.66 -15.83 -5.67
CA MET A 85 -1.77 -16.97 -5.46
C MET A 85 -1.60 -17.36 -3.98
N SER A 86 -1.53 -16.37 -3.08
CA SER A 86 -1.40 -16.61 -1.64
C SER A 86 -2.69 -17.21 -1.06
N GLN A 87 -3.85 -16.77 -1.55
CA GLN A 87 -5.15 -17.31 -1.14
C GLN A 87 -5.33 -18.74 -1.66
N ASP A 88 -4.88 -19.02 -2.88
CA ASP A 88 -4.89 -20.37 -3.44
C ASP A 88 -4.01 -21.31 -2.61
N ILE A 89 -2.79 -20.91 -2.23
CA ILE A 89 -1.93 -21.68 -1.32
C ILE A 89 -2.62 -21.90 0.04
N ALA A 90 -3.18 -20.83 0.63
CA ALA A 90 -3.77 -20.89 1.97
C ALA A 90 -5.03 -21.77 2.05
N SER A 91 -5.75 -21.90 0.94
CA SER A 91 -6.98 -22.69 0.84
C SER A 91 -6.75 -24.11 0.29
N SER A 92 -5.56 -24.40 -0.24
CA SER A 92 -5.22 -25.70 -0.81
C SER A 92 -5.12 -26.78 0.26
N SER A 93 -5.67 -27.95 -0.04
CA SER A 93 -5.45 -29.17 0.74
C SER A 93 -4.15 -29.83 0.32
N LEU A 94 -3.29 -30.13 1.30
CA LEU A 94 -2.10 -30.94 1.05
C LEU A 94 -2.48 -32.41 0.87
N PRO A 95 -1.76 -33.16 -0.01
CA PRO A 95 -1.90 -34.60 -0.08
C PRO A 95 -1.49 -35.25 1.25
N SER A 96 -1.86 -36.51 1.44
CA SER A 96 -1.35 -37.30 2.55
C SER A 96 0.19 -37.30 2.60
N VAL A 97 0.74 -37.27 3.82
CA VAL A 97 2.19 -37.34 4.01
C VAL A 97 2.68 -38.71 3.53
N PRO A 98 3.69 -38.79 2.65
CA PRO A 98 4.19 -40.07 2.16
C PRO A 98 4.80 -40.90 3.29
N ASP A 99 4.57 -42.22 3.26
CA ASP A 99 5.24 -43.16 4.16
C ASP A 99 6.77 -43.16 3.97
N MET A 100 7.22 -42.93 2.73
CA MET A 100 8.63 -42.78 2.37
C MET A 100 8.81 -41.63 1.38
N TRP A 101 9.72 -40.72 1.72
CA TRP A 101 10.12 -39.64 0.83
C TRP A 101 11.03 -40.14 -0.29
N GLU A 102 10.80 -39.62 -1.49
CA GLU A 102 11.61 -39.93 -2.67
C GLU A 102 12.92 -39.14 -2.67
N PHE A 103 14.03 -39.80 -2.32
CA PHE A 103 15.37 -39.21 -2.26
C PHE A 103 16.11 -39.36 -3.59
N ARG A 104 15.83 -38.47 -4.53
CA ARG A 104 16.50 -38.42 -5.84
C ARG A 104 16.80 -37.00 -6.28
N ALA A 105 17.79 -36.85 -7.15
CA ALA A 105 18.16 -35.57 -7.69
C ALA A 105 17.04 -34.97 -8.57
N GLY A 106 16.79 -33.67 -8.42
CA GLY A 106 15.78 -32.94 -9.16
C GLY A 106 14.45 -32.81 -8.40
N TRP A 107 13.37 -32.51 -9.13
CA TRP A 107 12.04 -32.30 -8.57
C TRP A 107 11.19 -33.56 -8.65
N CYS A 108 10.43 -33.81 -7.58
CA CYS A 108 9.44 -34.88 -7.47
C CYS A 108 8.08 -34.26 -7.12
N ARG A 109 7.05 -34.62 -7.88
CA ARG A 109 5.67 -34.20 -7.63
C ARG A 109 4.89 -35.35 -6.99
N TYR A 110 4.21 -35.05 -5.90
CA TYR A 110 3.33 -35.96 -5.17
C TYR A 110 1.88 -35.62 -5.52
N THR A 111 1.10 -36.62 -5.94
CA THR A 111 -0.31 -36.48 -6.30
C THR A 111 -1.11 -37.62 -5.70
N GLU A 112 -2.29 -37.34 -5.16
CA GLU A 112 -3.17 -38.35 -4.56
C GLU A 112 -4.47 -38.47 -5.37
N ASP A 113 -4.81 -39.70 -5.77
CA ASP A 113 -6.06 -40.02 -6.47
C ASP A 113 -6.79 -41.21 -5.80
N THR A 114 -7.77 -41.81 -6.48
CA THR A 114 -8.53 -42.94 -5.93
C THR A 114 -7.70 -44.20 -5.69
N ASP A 115 -6.57 -44.34 -6.39
CA ASP A 115 -5.67 -45.50 -6.29
C ASP A 115 -4.53 -45.25 -5.29
N GLY A 116 -4.41 -44.03 -4.74
CA GLY A 116 -3.49 -43.67 -3.66
C GLY A 116 -2.51 -42.55 -4.04
N LEU A 117 -1.39 -42.48 -3.33
CA LEU A 117 -0.34 -41.49 -3.53
C LEU A 117 0.64 -41.94 -4.64
N HIS A 118 0.81 -41.09 -5.64
CA HIS A 118 1.72 -41.29 -6.78
C HIS A 118 2.83 -40.25 -6.79
N VAL A 119 4.04 -40.69 -7.16
CA VAL A 119 5.23 -39.84 -7.25
C VAL A 119 5.72 -39.80 -8.69
N THR A 120 5.89 -38.60 -9.24
CA THR A 120 6.34 -38.39 -10.62
C THR A 120 7.54 -37.45 -10.70
N GLN A 121 8.45 -37.72 -11.64
CA GLN A 121 9.56 -36.80 -11.96
C GLN A 121 9.05 -35.62 -12.77
N VAL A 122 9.47 -34.41 -12.38
CA VAL A 122 9.21 -33.19 -13.15
C VAL A 122 10.50 -32.41 -13.31
N GLU A 123 10.61 -31.63 -14.40
CA GLU A 123 11.78 -30.77 -14.63
C GLU A 123 11.79 -29.57 -13.69
N CYS A 124 10.61 -29.01 -13.41
CA CYS A 124 10.35 -27.97 -12.43
C CYS A 124 8.90 -28.08 -11.89
N PRO A 125 8.60 -27.44 -10.74
CA PRO A 125 7.23 -27.29 -10.28
C PRO A 125 6.41 -26.52 -11.33
N PRO A 126 5.26 -27.06 -11.79
CA PRO A 126 4.40 -26.39 -12.77
C PRO A 126 3.49 -25.32 -12.13
N ASP A 127 3.49 -25.24 -10.80
CA ASP A 127 2.59 -24.40 -10.02
C ASP A 127 3.00 -22.92 -10.07
N ASP A 128 2.00 -22.04 -10.07
CA ASP A 128 2.21 -20.59 -10.11
C ASP A 128 2.82 -20.03 -8.81
N ALA A 129 2.70 -20.78 -7.71
CA ALA A 129 3.25 -20.40 -6.41
C ALA A 129 3.70 -21.63 -5.60
N LEU A 130 4.77 -21.47 -4.83
CA LEU A 130 5.39 -22.53 -4.04
C LEU A 130 5.90 -22.03 -2.70
N VAL A 131 5.86 -22.90 -1.69
CA VAL A 131 6.50 -22.68 -0.39
C VAL A 131 7.75 -23.55 -0.35
N PHE A 132 8.90 -22.93 -0.09
CA PHE A 132 10.19 -23.62 -0.06
C PHE A 132 10.90 -23.31 1.25
N ASP A 133 11.33 -24.36 1.94
CA ASP A 133 12.15 -24.28 3.14
C ASP A 133 13.63 -24.47 2.78
N VAL A 134 14.53 -23.73 3.45
CA VAL A 134 15.98 -23.81 3.25
C VAL A 134 16.69 -24.03 4.58
N GLU A 135 17.57 -25.01 4.63
CA GLU A 135 18.46 -25.30 5.78
C GLU A 135 19.83 -24.63 5.66
#